data_AF-R7T8D7-F1
#
_entry.id   AF-R7T8D7-F1
#
_cell.length_a   1.000
_cell.length_b   1.000
_cell.length_c   1.000
_cell.angle_alpha   90.00
_cell.angle_beta   90.00
_cell.angle_gamma   90.00
#
_symmetry.space_group_name_H-M   'P 1'
#
loop_
_entity.id
_entity.type
_entity.pdbx_description
1 polymer ?
#
loop_
_entity_poly.entity_id
_entity_poly.type
_entity_poly.pdbx_seq_one_letter_code
_entity_poly.pdbx_strand_id
1 'polypeptide(L)'
;MLEEINIGGLFLTRLIGLRSSISEEDASEFFKCFKNVFLDRNQDHWYEHSPSKGQGYRCISTPGEGCPDPVLLMVTKKCKIRYCDLKLPLEVYLWIDPGEVSCRSGHCIIVSESLLSLIL
;
A
#
# COMPACT_ATOMS: atom_id res chain seq x y z
N MET A 1 4.14 -13.10 -5.14
CA MET A 1 3.56 -11.81 -5.63
C MET A 1 2.13 -11.54 -5.15
N LEU A 2 1.11 -12.33 -5.53
CA LEU A 2 -0.29 -11.99 -5.20
C LEU A 2 -0.59 -11.99 -3.70
N GLU A 3 0.08 -12.87 -2.95
CA GLU A 3 -0.04 -12.94 -1.49
C GLU A 3 0.45 -11.64 -0.83
N GLU A 4 1.64 -11.18 -1.20
CA GLU A 4 2.26 -9.97 -0.67
C GLU A 4 1.45 -8.72 -1.06
N ILE A 5 0.93 -8.67 -2.29
CA ILE A 5 0.01 -7.61 -2.72
C ILE A 5 -1.27 -7.62 -1.88
N ASN A 6 -1.84 -8.78 -1.56
CA ASN A 6 -3.03 -8.85 -0.72
C ASN A 6 -2.74 -8.35 0.71
N ILE A 7 -1.62 -8.75 1.30
CA ILE A 7 -1.21 -8.31 2.64
C ILE A 7 -1.01 -6.78 2.66
N GLY A 8 -0.22 -6.25 1.72
CA GLY A 8 0.04 -4.81 1.65
C GLY A 8 -1.21 -3.99 1.32
N GLY A 9 -2.05 -4.46 0.41
CA GLY A 9 -3.32 -3.81 0.06
C GLY A 9 -4.32 -3.80 1.21
N LEU A 10 -4.42 -4.90 1.96
CA LEU A 10 -5.30 -4.99 3.12
C LEU A 10 -4.82 -4.06 4.23
N PHE A 11 -3.51 -4.03 4.49
CA PHE A 11 -2.91 -3.09 5.43
C PHE A 11 -3.23 -1.63 5.10
N LEU A 12 -3.03 -1.21 3.84
CA LEU A 12 -3.38 0.15 3.41
C LEU A 12 -4.86 0.46 3.57
N THR A 13 -5.72 -0.47 3.15
CA THR A 13 -7.18 -0.31 3.24
C THR A 13 -7.63 -0.14 4.70
N ARG A 14 -7.05 -0.91 5.61
CA ARG A 14 -7.28 -0.78 7.06
C ARG A 14 -6.79 0.55 7.61
N LEU A 15 -5.59 0.99 7.23
CA LEU A 15 -5.06 2.29 7.65
C LEU A 15 -5.99 3.44 7.24
N ILE A 16 -6.55 3.36 6.04
CA ILE A 16 -7.53 4.34 5.54
C ILE A 16 -8.80 4.27 6.38
N GLY A 17 -9.36 3.09 6.59
CA GLY A 17 -10.59 2.90 7.38
C GLY A 17 -10.50 3.37 8.83
N LEU A 18 -9.31 3.32 9.46
CA LEU A 18 -9.09 3.80 10.83
C LEU A 18 -9.12 5.34 10.96
N ARG A 19 -8.91 6.08 9.87
CA ARG A 19 -8.69 7.54 9.89
C ARG A 19 -9.64 8.35 9.03
N SER A 20 -10.37 7.69 8.15
CA SER A 20 -11.28 8.32 7.19
C SER A 20 -12.71 7.87 7.44
N SER A 21 -13.65 8.66 6.91
CA SER A 21 -15.08 8.32 6.90
C SER A 21 -15.51 7.71 5.56
N ILE A 22 -14.63 6.95 4.90
CA ILE A 22 -15.01 6.24 3.67
C ILE A 22 -15.94 5.08 4.03
N SER A 23 -16.89 4.76 3.14
CA SER A 23 -17.78 3.63 3.35
C SER A 23 -17.04 2.29 3.22
N GLU A 24 -17.65 1.22 3.72
CA GLU A 24 -17.12 -0.14 3.53
C GLU A 24 -17.07 -0.51 2.04
N GLU A 25 -18.04 -0.03 1.25
CA GLU A 25 -18.06 -0.20 -0.21
C GLU A 25 -16.86 0.48 -0.87
N ASP A 26 -16.58 1.73 -0.51
CA ASP A 26 -15.44 2.49 -1.05
C ASP A 26 -14.10 1.87 -0.63
N ALA A 27 -14.00 1.36 0.60
CA ALA A 27 -12.82 0.64 1.08
C ALA A 27 -12.59 -0.68 0.30
N SER A 28 -13.66 -1.43 0.06
CA SER A 28 -13.63 -2.66 -0.74
C SER A 28 -13.23 -2.38 -2.19
N GLU A 29 -13.77 -1.32 -2.78
CA GLU A 29 -13.41 -0.91 -4.13
C GLU A 29 -11.97 -0.40 -4.20
N PHE A 30 -11.52 0.39 -3.22
CA PHE A 30 -10.12 0.82 -3.10
C PHE A 30 -9.17 -0.38 -3.09
N PHE A 31 -9.46 -1.41 -2.28
CA PHE A 31 -8.62 -2.60 -2.20
C PHE A 31 -8.52 -3.32 -3.55
N LYS A 32 -9.65 -3.51 -4.25
CA LYS A 32 -9.67 -4.11 -5.59
C LYS A 32 -8.90 -3.29 -6.62
N CYS A 33 -9.16 -1.97 -6.67
CA CYS A 33 -8.43 -1.04 -7.52
C CYS A 33 -6.92 -1.12 -7.25
N PHE A 34 -6.52 -1.10 -5.98
CA PHE A 34 -5.11 -1.15 -5.55
C PHE A 34 -4.41 -2.40 -6.06
N LYS A 35 -5.01 -3.58 -5.83
CA LYS A 35 -4.44 -4.85 -6.30
C LYS A 35 -4.15 -4.83 -7.79
N ASN A 36 -5.13 -4.40 -8.59
CA ASN A 36 -4.98 -4.39 -10.04
C ASN A 36 -3.91 -3.38 -10.49
N VAL A 37 -3.96 -2.14 -9.97
CA VAL A 37 -2.97 -1.11 -10.32
C VAL A 37 -1.56 -1.52 -9.90
N PHE A 38 -1.41 -2.09 -8.70
CA PHE A 38 -0.11 -2.49 -8.18
C PHE A 38 0.46 -3.67 -8.97
N LEU A 39 -0.37 -4.67 -9.29
CA LEU A 39 0.02 -5.81 -10.12
C LEU A 39 0.50 -5.35 -11.50
N ASP A 40 -0.34 -4.59 -12.22
CA ASP A 40 -0.04 -4.11 -13.58
C ASP A 40 1.25 -3.28 -13.63
N ARG A 41 1.46 -2.41 -12.63
CA ARG A 41 2.64 -1.52 -12.58
C ARG A 41 3.94 -2.28 -12.29
N ASN A 42 3.88 -3.34 -11.50
CA ASN A 42 5.05 -3.96 -10.89
C ASN A 42 5.38 -5.35 -11.43
N GLN A 43 4.57 -5.93 -12.33
CA GLN A 43 4.81 -7.27 -12.90
C GLN A 43 6.21 -7.42 -13.52
N ASP A 44 6.69 -6.41 -14.24
CA ASP A 44 8.04 -6.41 -14.86
C ASP A 44 9.14 -5.94 -13.91
N HIS A 45 8.77 -5.58 -12.68
CA HIS A 45 9.67 -5.13 -11.61
C HIS A 45 9.60 -6.07 -10.40
N TRP A 46 9.26 -7.35 -10.61
CA TRP A 46 9.18 -8.36 -9.57
C TRP A 46 10.30 -9.40 -9.73
N TYR A 47 11.19 -9.53 -8.75
CA TYR A 47 12.40 -10.35 -8.86
C TYR A 47 12.53 -11.34 -7.71
N GLU A 48 11.92 -12.53 -7.85
CA GLU A 48 11.86 -13.58 -6.80
C GLU A 48 13.24 -13.93 -6.20
N HIS A 49 14.27 -14.04 -7.04
CA HIS A 49 15.63 -14.39 -6.59
C HIS A 49 16.46 -13.19 -6.10
N SER A 50 15.92 -11.97 -6.16
CA SER A 50 16.60 -10.76 -5.68
C SER A 50 15.57 -9.74 -5.19
N PRO A 51 14.89 -10.00 -4.04
CA PRO A 51 13.76 -9.18 -3.59
C PRO A 51 14.10 -7.69 -3.47
N SER A 52 15.30 -7.34 -3.03
CA SER A 52 15.72 -5.94 -2.91
C SER A 52 15.83 -5.19 -4.25
N LYS A 53 15.97 -5.90 -5.37
CA LYS A 53 16.00 -5.29 -6.71
C LYS A 53 14.62 -4.71 -7.02
N GLY A 54 14.56 -3.41 -7.29
CA GLY A 54 13.30 -2.71 -7.60
C GLY A 54 12.43 -2.38 -6.39
N GLN A 55 12.85 -2.64 -5.15
CA GLN A 55 12.03 -2.36 -3.96
C GLN A 55 11.64 -0.88 -3.83
N GLY A 56 12.50 0.06 -4.24
CA GLY A 56 12.19 1.49 -4.23
C GLY A 56 11.12 1.88 -5.26
N TYR A 57 11.00 1.14 -6.37
CA TYR A 57 9.95 1.34 -7.37
C TYR A 57 8.61 0.78 -6.89
N ARG A 58 8.64 -0.34 -6.14
CA ARG A 58 7.46 -1.01 -5.58
C ARG A 58 6.95 -0.37 -4.29
N CYS A 59 7.81 0.36 -3.58
CA CYS A 59 7.45 1.00 -2.31
C CYS A 59 6.29 1.98 -2.48
N ILE A 60 5.26 1.84 -1.65
CA ILE A 60 4.18 2.82 -1.51
C ILE A 60 4.57 3.80 -0.41
N SER A 61 4.57 5.09 -0.72
CA SER A 61 5.02 6.12 0.22
C SER A 61 4.03 7.27 0.42
N THR A 62 3.90 7.73 1.66
CA THR A 62 3.17 8.95 2.00
C THR A 62 4.15 9.96 2.59
N PRO A 63 5.01 10.59 1.78
CA PRO A 63 6.04 11.45 2.32
C PRO A 63 5.42 12.66 3.03
N GLY A 64 6.08 13.17 4.07
CA GLY A 64 5.63 14.37 4.79
C GLY A 64 5.64 15.63 3.91
N GLU A 65 6.54 15.66 2.93
CA GLU A 65 6.65 16.70 1.90
C GLU A 65 6.82 16.05 0.52
N GLY A 66 6.31 16.71 -0.52
CA GLY A 66 6.46 16.25 -1.90
C GLY A 66 5.19 15.66 -2.51
N CYS A 67 5.36 14.97 -3.64
CA CYS A 67 4.24 14.44 -4.42
C CYS A 67 3.67 13.15 -3.79
N PRO A 68 2.34 12.95 -3.82
CA PRO A 68 1.73 11.67 -3.48
C PRO A 68 2.27 10.51 -4.31
N ASP A 69 2.22 9.30 -3.74
CA ASP A 69 2.59 8.09 -4.44
C ASP A 69 1.80 7.93 -5.75
N PRO A 70 2.47 7.66 -6.88
CA PRO A 70 1.79 7.47 -8.17
C PRO A 70 0.74 6.35 -8.15
N VAL A 71 0.96 5.26 -7.41
CA VAL A 71 -0.04 4.18 -7.28
C VAL A 71 -1.27 4.68 -6.56
N LEU A 72 -1.10 5.39 -5.44
CA LEU A 72 -2.24 5.94 -4.69
C LEU A 72 -3.03 6.94 -5.54
N LEU A 73 -2.36 7.78 -6.34
CA LEU A 73 -3.02 8.68 -7.28
C LEU A 73 -3.80 7.93 -8.37
N MET A 74 -3.23 6.87 -8.93
CA MET A 74 -3.91 6.05 -9.95
C MET A 74 -5.13 5.33 -9.38
N VAL A 75 -5.01 4.77 -8.18
CA VAL A 75 -6.09 4.06 -7.47
C VAL A 75 -7.23 5.03 -7.15
N THR A 76 -6.93 6.14 -6.48
CA THR A 76 -7.94 7.14 -6.10
C THR A 76 -8.67 7.71 -7.31
N LYS A 77 -7.96 7.99 -8.41
CA LYS A 77 -8.57 8.39 -9.68
C LYS A 77 -9.53 7.33 -10.24
N LYS A 78 -9.15 6.04 -10.20
CA LYS A 78 -9.99 4.93 -10.69
C LYS A 78 -11.25 4.75 -9.83
N CYS A 79 -11.12 4.78 -8.51
CA CYS A 79 -12.25 4.57 -7.60
C CYS A 79 -13.03 5.88 -7.30
N LYS A 80 -12.67 7.00 -7.94
CA LYS A 80 -13.30 8.33 -7.76
C LYS A 80 -13.27 8.86 -6.32
N ILE A 81 -12.25 8.46 -5.56
CA ILE A 81 -11.99 8.95 -4.20
C ILE A 81 -11.02 10.11 -4.31
N ARG A 82 -11.18 11.20 -3.55
CA ARG A 82 -10.16 12.24 -3.51
C ARG A 82 -8.98 11.74 -2.68
N TYR A 83 -7.75 11.96 -3.13
CA TYR A 83 -6.55 11.54 -2.38
C TYR A 83 -6.55 12.05 -0.92
N CYS A 84 -7.01 13.28 -0.68
CA CYS A 84 -7.10 13.88 0.65
C CYS A 84 -8.10 13.19 1.60
N ASP A 85 -9.01 12.36 1.08
CA ASP A 85 -9.99 11.60 1.85
C ASP A 85 -9.42 10.27 2.36
N LEU A 86 -8.27 9.82 1.84
CA LEU A 86 -7.58 8.62 2.34
C LEU A 86 -7.08 8.81 3.78
N LYS A 87 -6.81 10.05 4.21
CA LYS A 87 -6.32 10.41 5.56
C LYS A 87 -5.14 9.55 6.04
N LEU A 88 -4.30 9.10 5.12
CA LEU A 88 -3.13 8.29 5.44
C LEU A 88 -2.15 9.09 6.33
N PRO A 89 -1.44 8.42 7.25
CA PRO A 89 -0.39 9.08 8.02
C PRO A 89 0.72 9.56 7.09
N LEU A 90 1.41 10.63 7.49
CA LEU A 90 2.64 11.04 6.83
C LEU A 90 3.80 10.13 7.27
N GLU A 91 4.83 10.08 6.43
CA GLU A 91 6.05 9.30 6.63
C GLU A 91 5.83 7.79 6.77
N VAL A 92 4.83 7.27 6.05
CA VAL A 92 4.64 5.82 5.89
C VAL A 92 5.33 5.36 4.62
N TYR A 93 6.07 4.26 4.74
CA TYR A 93 6.76 3.59 3.64
C TYR A 93 6.44 2.11 3.72
N LEU A 94 5.69 1.60 2.74
CA LEU A 94 5.28 0.20 2.66
C LEU A 94 6.00 -0.48 1.50
N TRP A 95 6.82 -1.47 1.81
CA TRP A 95 7.47 -2.34 0.85
C TRP A 95 6.64 -3.61 0.65
N ILE A 96 6.36 -3.93 -0.61
CA ILE A 96 5.66 -5.13 -1.04
C ILE A 96 6.61 -5.85 -1.99
N ASP A 97 7.33 -6.81 -1.45
CA ASP A 97 8.47 -7.45 -2.08
C ASP A 97 8.29 -8.97 -2.13
N PRO A 98 9.01 -9.70 -3.01
CA PRO A 98 8.95 -11.15 -3.02
C PRO A 98 9.33 -11.75 -1.66
N GLY A 99 8.40 -12.50 -1.06
CA GLY A 99 8.58 -13.15 0.23
C GLY A 99 8.44 -12.26 1.46
N GLU A 100 8.24 -10.94 1.31
CA GLU A 100 8.13 -10.02 2.46
C GLU A 100 7.22 -8.82 2.17
N VAL A 101 6.41 -8.46 3.17
CA VAL A 101 5.77 -7.14 3.25
C VAL A 101 6.22 -6.47 4.53
N SER A 102 6.72 -5.25 4.43
CA SER A 102 7.20 -4.48 5.58
C SER A 102 6.81 -3.02 5.48
N CYS A 103 6.59 -2.38 6.62
CA CYS A 103 6.15 -1.00 6.71
C CYS A 103 7.00 -0.25 7.73
N ARG A 104 7.45 0.94 7.38
CA ARG A 104 8.02 1.90 8.32
C ARG A 104 7.05 3.07 8.49
N SER A 105 6.77 3.43 9.75
CA SER A 105 6.01 4.63 10.11
C SER A 105 6.76 5.35 11.22
N GLY A 106 7.28 6.55 10.92
CA GLY A 106 8.21 7.26 11.80
C GLY A 106 9.42 6.38 12.17
N HIS A 107 9.56 6.06 13.46
CA HIS A 107 10.66 5.24 14.00
C HIS A 107 10.32 3.74 14.14
N CYS A 108 9.08 3.33 13.86
CA CYS A 108 8.63 1.95 14.02
C CYS A 108 8.72 1.19 12.68
N ILE A 109 9.30 0.00 12.71
CA ILE A 109 9.29 -0.97 11.60
C ILE A 109 8.32 -2.09 11.96
N ILE A 110 7.40 -2.40 11.04
CA ILE A 110 6.38 -3.44 11.18
C ILE A 110 6.58 -4.41 10.01
N VAL A 111 6.82 -5.69 10.27
CA VAL A 111 7.01 -6.74 9.25
C VAL A 111 5.79 -7.67 9.17
N SER A 112 5.69 -8.47 8.12
CA SER A 112 4.53 -9.31 7.77
C SER A 112 3.92 -10.09 8.94
N GLU A 113 4.72 -10.75 9.78
CA GLU A 113 4.23 -11.49 10.95
C GLU A 113 3.54 -10.59 12.00
N SER A 114 3.95 -9.33 12.11
CA SER A 114 3.35 -8.31 12.99
C SER A 114 2.31 -7.44 12.29
N LEU A 115 2.30 -7.40 10.95
CA LEU A 115 1.23 -6.77 10.19
C LEU A 115 -0.08 -7.53 10.39
N LEU A 116 -0.04 -8.86 10.44
CA LEU A 116 -1.20 -9.70 10.70
C LEU A 116 -1.85 -9.43 12.07
N SER A 117 -1.07 -9.12 13.11
CA SER A 117 -1.61 -8.76 14.45
C SER A 117 -2.13 -7.32 14.56
N LEU A 118 -1.80 -6.46 13.60
CA LEU A 118 -2.44 -5.15 13.41
C LEU A 118 -3.64 -5.25 12.44
N ILE A 119 -3.83 -6.41 11.83
CA ILE A 119 -4.85 -6.76 10.84
C ILE A 119 -5.88 -7.75 11.43
N LEU A 120 -5.73 -8.24 12.66
CA LEU A 120 -6.69 -9.10 13.35
C LEU A 120 -7.01 -8.51 14.71
#